data_AF-A0A182SY51-F1
#
_entry.id   AF-A0A182SY51-F1
#
_cell.length_a   1.000
_cell.length_b   1.000
_cell.length_c   1.000
_cell.angle_alpha   90.00
_cell.angle_beta   90.00
_cell.angle_gamma   90.00
#
_symmetry.space_group_name_H-M   'P 1'
#
loop_
_entity.id
_entity.type
_entity.pdbx_description
1 polymer ?
#
loop_
_entity_poly.entity_id
_entity_poly.type
_entity_poly.pdbx_seq_one_letter_code
_entity_poly.pdbx_strand_id
1 'polypeptide(L)'
;MEKIYTISKMLKFEHTWIVEPSAFETHCPCCEVTTGTTKWLLNCCTDGVGDRQCSECYGPYLILLSEQRKDAIISVYEEGAGRKVCLDKDRYRMESQTKLPLQILDSNDSIPVDLAAAAQHRMKRRKIITEIHFYENITMNYDVSYVL
;
A
#
# COMPACT_ATOMS: atom_id res chain seq x y z
N MET A 1 38.22 -7.45 20.46
CA MET A 1 37.00 -6.90 21.08
C MET A 1 36.12 -6.43 19.93
N GLU A 2 35.09 -7.20 19.59
CA GLU A 2 34.17 -6.85 18.49
C GLU A 2 33.44 -5.56 18.84
N LYS A 3 33.46 -4.60 17.92
CA LYS A 3 32.64 -3.39 18.04
C LYS A 3 31.43 -3.54 17.12
N ILE A 4 30.24 -3.54 17.73
CA ILE A 4 28.97 -3.54 17.01
C ILE A 4 28.60 -2.10 16.73
N TYR A 5 28.46 -1.75 15.46
CA TYR A 5 27.95 -0.45 15.03
C TYR A 5 26.58 -0.63 14.37
N THR A 6 25.63 0.24 14.70
CA THR A 6 24.32 0.30 14.04
C THR A 6 24.23 1.59 13.24
N ILE A 7 23.96 1.48 11.95
CA ILE A 7 23.70 2.61 11.05
C ILE A 7 22.20 2.63 10.75
N SER A 8 21.53 3.73 11.03
CA SER A 8 20.14 3.95 10.62
C SER A 8 20.12 4.65 9.26
N LYS A 9 19.60 3.97 8.23
CA LYS A 9 19.45 4.50 6.88
C LYS A 9 17.99 4.80 6.59
N MET A 10 17.68 6.01 6.14
CA MET A 10 16.35 6.32 5.60
C MET A 10 16.21 5.70 4.20
N LEU A 11 15.18 4.90 4.01
CA LEU A 11 14.73 4.44 2.70
C LEU A 11 13.51 5.23 2.27
N LYS A 12 13.48 5.63 1.00
CA LYS A 12 12.31 6.23 0.36
C LYS A 12 12.00 5.44 -0.90
N PHE A 13 10.76 4.99 -1.01
CA PHE A 13 10.30 4.22 -2.14
C PHE A 13 9.01 4.83 -2.67
N GLU A 14 8.92 4.94 -3.99
CA GLU A 14 7.69 5.25 -4.71
C GLU A 14 7.38 4.07 -5.61
N HIS A 15 6.16 3.56 -5.49
CA HIS A 15 5.64 2.49 -6.34
C HIS A 15 4.47 3.04 -7.15
N THR A 16 4.58 2.97 -8.47
CA THR A 16 3.44 3.19 -9.36
C THR A 16 3.02 1.85 -9.93
N TRP A 17 1.73 1.53 -9.82
CA TRP A 17 1.15 0.35 -10.46
C TRP A 17 -0.18 0.69 -11.11
N ILE A 18 -0.51 -0.12 -12.10
CA ILE A 18 -1.66 0.07 -12.96
C ILE A 18 -2.61 -1.10 -12.73
N VAL A 19 -3.82 -0.79 -12.28
CA VAL A 19 -4.90 -1.77 -12.17
C VAL A 19 -5.70 -1.72 -13.46
N GLU A 20 -5.52 -2.74 -14.29
CA GLU A 20 -6.30 -2.92 -15.50
C GLU A 20 -7.67 -3.55 -15.17
N PRO A 21 -8.76 -3.11 -15.81
CA PRO A 21 -10.06 -3.75 -15.65
C PRO A 21 -10.00 -5.17 -16.22
N SER A 22 -10.40 -6.16 -15.42
CA SER A 22 -10.55 -7.54 -15.89
C SER A 22 -11.80 -7.65 -16.76
N ALA A 23 -11.67 -8.19 -17.96
CA ALA A 23 -12.81 -8.63 -18.77
C ALA A 23 -13.38 -9.99 -18.30
N PHE A 24 -12.69 -10.67 -17.37
CA PHE A 24 -13.03 -11.99 -16.82
C PHE A 24 -13.56 -11.86 -15.38
N GLU A 25 -13.48 -12.94 -14.60
CA GLU A 25 -13.94 -12.97 -13.21
C GLU A 25 -13.41 -11.80 -12.37
N THR A 26 -14.29 -11.31 -11.50
CA THR A 26 -14.01 -10.22 -10.57
C THR A 26 -12.98 -10.72 -9.56
N HIS A 27 -11.81 -10.09 -9.53
CA HIS A 27 -10.75 -10.43 -8.58
C HIS A 27 -10.32 -9.18 -7.81
N CYS A 28 -9.88 -9.38 -6.57
CA CYS A 28 -9.34 -8.29 -5.78
C CYS A 28 -7.93 -7.95 -6.30
N PRO A 29 -7.69 -6.73 -6.80
CA PRO A 29 -6.39 -6.36 -7.34
C PRO A 29 -5.39 -6.21 -6.19
N CYS A 30 -4.40 -7.10 -6.18
CA CYS A 30 -3.33 -7.14 -5.19
C CYS A 30 -1.96 -6.94 -5.84
N CYS A 31 -1.08 -6.20 -5.19
CA CYS A 31 0.32 -6.03 -5.60
C CYS A 31 1.26 -6.15 -4.40
N GLU A 32 2.28 -7.01 -4.53
CA GLU A 32 3.38 -7.09 -3.57
C GLU A 32 4.44 -6.04 -3.93
N VAL A 33 4.78 -5.19 -2.97
CA VAL A 33 5.82 -4.17 -3.08
C VAL A 33 6.97 -4.55 -2.17
N THR A 34 8.19 -4.68 -2.71
CA THR A 34 9.39 -4.96 -1.92
C THR A 34 10.26 -3.71 -1.83
N THR A 35 10.48 -3.21 -0.60
CA THR A 35 11.30 -2.05 -0.29
C THR A 35 12.50 -2.48 0.56
N GLY A 36 13.65 -2.71 -0.06
CA GLY A 36 14.81 -3.29 0.63
C GLY A 36 14.51 -4.73 1.07
N THR A 37 14.60 -5.01 2.37
CA THR A 37 14.23 -6.33 2.95
C THR A 37 12.76 -6.43 3.36
N THR A 38 12.00 -5.32 3.27
CA THR A 38 10.62 -5.25 3.76
C THR A 38 9.63 -5.46 2.62
N LYS A 39 8.65 -6.35 2.83
CA LYS A 39 7.59 -6.64 1.86
C LYS A 39 6.26 -6.05 2.33
N TRP A 40 5.50 -5.54 1.39
CA TRP A 40 4.18 -4.96 1.59
C TRP A 40 3.19 -5.58 0.61
N LEU A 41 1.95 -5.76 1.02
CA LEU A 41 0.86 -6.15 0.12
C LEU A 41 -0.16 -5.05 0.08
N LEU A 42 -0.39 -4.51 -1.11
CA LEU A 42 -1.42 -3.51 -1.35
C LEU A 42 -2.59 -4.16 -2.07
N ASN A 43 -3.79 -3.94 -1.55
CA ASN A 43 -5.05 -4.32 -2.17
C ASN A 43 -5.86 -3.04 -2.45
N CYS A 44 -6.17 -2.79 -3.72
CA CYS A 44 -6.97 -1.63 -4.15
C CYS A 44 -8.35 -2.05 -4.66
N CYS A 45 -8.94 -3.06 -4.02
CA CYS A 45 -10.30 -3.50 -4.31
C CYS A 45 -11.29 -2.39 -3.95
N THR A 46 -12.02 -1.96 -4.96
CA THR A 46 -13.15 -1.04 -4.81
C THR A 46 -14.48 -1.74 -5.03
N ASP A 47 -14.46 -3.08 -5.09
CA ASP A 47 -15.66 -3.88 -5.24
C ASP A 47 -16.39 -4.00 -3.91
N GLY A 48 -17.71 -4.12 -4.04
CA GLY A 48 -18.66 -3.81 -2.98
C GLY A 48 -19.99 -3.43 -3.61
N VAL A 49 -21.06 -4.13 -3.26
CA VAL A 49 -22.39 -3.82 -3.80
C VAL A 49 -22.98 -2.71 -2.93
N GLY A 50 -23.20 -1.52 -3.52
CA GLY A 50 -23.65 -0.34 -2.79
C GLY A 50 -22.59 0.15 -1.80
N ASP A 51 -23.01 0.45 -0.57
CA ASP A 51 -22.14 0.97 0.51
C ASP A 51 -21.38 -0.13 1.28
N ARG A 52 -21.26 -1.33 0.71
CA ARG A 52 -20.69 -2.50 1.39
C ARG A 52 -19.29 -2.80 0.89
N GLN A 53 -18.40 -3.22 1.79
CA GLN A 53 -17.07 -3.73 1.44
C GLN A 53 -17.16 -5.06 0.68
N CYS A 54 -16.17 -5.35 -0.17
CA CYS A 54 -16.01 -6.66 -0.81
C CYS A 54 -16.02 -7.78 0.26
N SER A 55 -16.82 -8.83 0.08
CA SER A 55 -16.92 -9.93 1.05
C SER A 55 -15.64 -10.76 1.16
N GLU A 56 -14.82 -10.80 0.11
CA GLU A 56 -13.58 -11.59 0.07
C GLU A 56 -12.43 -10.88 0.77
N CYS A 57 -12.21 -9.61 0.44
CA CYS A 57 -11.04 -8.87 0.93
C CYS A 57 -11.36 -7.87 2.05
N TYR A 58 -12.64 -7.57 2.27
CA TYR A 58 -13.17 -6.55 3.21
C TYR A 58 -12.74 -5.12 2.85
N GLY A 59 -12.61 -4.84 1.55
CA GLY A 59 -12.23 -3.53 1.02
C GLY A 59 -10.72 -3.37 0.80
N PRO A 60 -10.28 -2.17 0.38
CA PRO A 60 -8.89 -1.91 0.06
C PRO A 60 -8.06 -1.77 1.33
N TYR A 61 -6.84 -2.29 1.31
CA TYR A 61 -5.95 -2.30 2.47
C TYR A 61 -4.47 -2.29 2.07
N LEU A 62 -3.63 -1.95 3.03
CA LEU A 62 -2.19 -2.18 3.00
C LEU A 62 -1.81 -3.13 4.14
N ILE A 63 -0.95 -4.11 3.86
CA ILE A 63 -0.40 -5.03 4.86
C ILE A 63 1.12 -4.97 4.80
N LEU A 64 1.76 -4.99 5.98
CA LEU A 64 3.17 -5.32 6.11
C LEU A 64 3.34 -6.84 6.15
N LEU A 65 3.97 -7.41 5.13
CA LEU A 65 4.22 -8.86 5.04
C LEU A 65 5.51 -9.30 5.78
N SER A 66 6.38 -8.35 6.15
CA SER A 66 7.61 -8.65 6.89
C SER A 66 7.33 -9.18 8.30
N GLU A 67 8.20 -10.05 8.82
CA GLU A 67 8.06 -10.66 10.15
C GLU A 67 8.18 -9.66 11.33
N GLN A 68 8.71 -8.45 11.09
CA GLN A 68 8.89 -7.44 12.13
C GLN A 68 8.00 -6.22 11.91
N ARG A 69 7.50 -5.65 13.01
CA ARG A 69 6.79 -4.36 13.02
C ARG A 69 7.64 -3.23 12.41
N LYS A 70 7.01 -2.28 11.73
CA LYS A 70 7.68 -1.11 11.13
C LYS A 70 6.91 0.17 11.38
N ASP A 71 7.65 1.23 11.74
CA ASP A 71 7.15 2.60 11.68
C ASP A 71 7.55 3.20 10.33
N ALA A 72 6.57 3.65 9.55
CA ALA A 72 6.79 4.20 8.22
C ALA A 72 5.88 5.41 7.97
N ILE A 73 6.38 6.38 7.20
CA ILE A 73 5.54 7.41 6.60
C ILE A 73 5.01 6.84 5.29
N ILE A 74 3.70 6.71 5.17
CA ILE A 74 3.06 6.04 4.04
C ILE A 74 2.02 6.98 3.43
N SER A 75 1.92 6.99 2.11
CA SER A 75 0.78 7.55 1.39
C SER A 75 0.38 6.60 0.26
N VAL A 76 -0.93 6.55 -0.02
CA VAL A 76 -1.47 5.85 -1.20
C VAL A 76 -2.46 6.78 -1.84
N TYR A 77 -2.38 6.95 -3.16
CA TYR A 77 -3.36 7.75 -3.88
C TYR A 77 -3.59 7.23 -5.30
N GLU A 78 -4.81 7.41 -5.76
CA GLU A 78 -5.22 7.12 -7.13
C GLU A 78 -5.22 8.39 -7.99
N GLU A 79 -4.49 8.37 -9.11
CA GLU A 79 -4.57 9.44 -10.11
C GLU A 79 -5.84 9.30 -10.98
N GLY A 80 -6.53 10.42 -11.20
CA GLY A 80 -7.68 10.49 -12.11
C GLY A 80 -8.96 11.01 -11.46
N ALA A 81 -10.10 10.74 -12.09
CA ALA A 81 -11.44 11.12 -11.64
C ALA A 81 -12.33 9.87 -11.50
N GLY A 82 -13.14 9.80 -10.44
CA GLY A 82 -13.95 8.62 -10.09
C GLY A 82 -13.81 8.21 -8.62
N ARG A 83 -14.16 6.96 -8.28
CA ARG A 83 -13.87 6.38 -6.97
C ARG A 83 -12.36 6.29 -6.78
N LYS A 84 -11.83 6.85 -5.70
CA LYS A 84 -10.38 6.90 -5.45
C LYS A 84 -10.05 6.09 -4.22
N VAL A 85 -9.09 5.18 -4.34
CA VAL A 85 -8.44 4.58 -3.17
C VAL A 85 -7.39 5.54 -2.65
N CYS A 86 -7.41 5.82 -1.34
CA CYS A 86 -6.39 6.67 -0.72
C CYS A 86 -6.03 6.28 0.72
N LEU A 87 -4.81 6.67 1.10
CA LEU A 87 -4.30 6.71 2.45
C LEU A 87 -3.54 8.00 2.61
N ASP A 88 -3.99 8.84 3.55
CA ASP A 88 -3.37 10.13 3.81
C ASP A 88 -1.92 9.95 4.24
N LYS A 89 -1.09 10.92 3.84
CA LYS A 89 0.33 10.91 4.17
C LYS A 89 0.53 11.15 5.66
N ASP A 90 0.80 10.09 6.40
CA ASP A 90 1.06 10.15 7.83
C ASP A 90 2.06 9.06 8.26
N ARG A 91 2.48 9.09 9.52
CA ARG A 91 3.29 8.08 10.16
C ARG A 91 2.38 6.97 10.70
N TYR A 92 2.53 5.78 10.11
CA TYR A 92 1.83 4.57 10.50
C TYR A 92 2.78 3.63 11.22
N ARG A 93 2.28 3.06 12.32
CA ARG A 93 2.90 1.93 13.01
C ARG A 93 2.25 0.65 12.52
N MET A 94 2.97 -0.10 11.70
CA MET A 94 2.46 -1.27 11.01
C MET A 94 2.90 -2.54 11.71
N GLU A 95 1.94 -3.35 12.13
CA GLU A 95 2.18 -4.71 12.62
C GLU A 95 2.16 -5.70 11.45
N SER A 96 2.97 -6.76 11.55
CA SER A 96 3.01 -7.82 10.54
C SER A 96 1.63 -8.43 10.35
N GLN A 97 1.24 -8.68 9.10
CA GLN A 97 -0.02 -9.33 8.72
C GLN A 97 -1.30 -8.59 9.15
N THR A 98 -1.19 -7.37 9.69
CA THR A 98 -2.35 -6.55 10.05
C THR A 98 -2.75 -5.65 8.89
N LYS A 99 -4.05 -5.65 8.56
CA LYS A 99 -4.62 -4.78 7.51
C LYS A 99 -4.75 -3.35 8.02
N LEU A 100 -4.03 -2.43 7.38
CA LEU A 100 -4.33 -1.00 7.44
C LEU A 100 -5.37 -0.69 6.36
N PRO A 101 -6.63 -0.37 6.72
CA PRO A 101 -7.65 -0.07 5.72
C PRO A 101 -7.31 1.21 4.96
N LEU A 102 -7.55 1.19 3.64
CA LEU A 102 -7.50 2.38 2.80
C LEU A 102 -8.91 2.96 2.68
N GLN A 103 -9.00 4.26 2.47
CA GLN A 103 -10.27 4.95 2.25
C GLN A 103 -10.67 4.84 0.77
N ILE A 104 -11.98 4.81 0.52
CA ILE A 104 -12.56 5.00 -0.81
C ILE A 104 -13.29 6.34 -0.78
N LEU A 105 -12.89 7.26 -1.65
CA LEU A 105 -13.55 8.55 -1.84
C LEU A 105 -14.28 8.55 -3.17
N ASP A 106 -15.60 8.70 -3.14
CA ASP A 106 -16.39 8.95 -4.34
C ASP A 106 -16.32 10.44 -4.64
N SER A 107 -15.72 10.82 -5.77
CA SER A 107 -15.57 12.24 -6.17
C SER A 107 -16.89 12.95 -6.55
N ASN A 108 -18.04 12.31 -6.29
CA ASN A 108 -19.38 12.84 -6.51
C ASN A 108 -20.17 12.88 -5.20
N ASP A 109 -19.91 13.88 -4.38
CA ASP A 109 -20.55 14.08 -3.08
C ASP A 109 -22.06 14.47 -3.13
N SER A 110 -22.79 14.31 -4.25
CA SER A 110 -24.21 14.74 -4.28
C SER A 110 -25.15 14.17 -5.36
N ILE A 111 -24.78 13.14 -6.12
CA ILE A 111 -25.70 12.64 -7.18
C ILE A 111 -25.91 11.13 -7.00
N PRO A 112 -27.17 10.65 -6.85
CA PRO A 112 -27.44 9.22 -6.78
C PRO A 112 -26.92 8.56 -8.05
N VAL A 113 -25.93 7.69 -7.88
CA VAL A 113 -25.27 7.02 -8.99
C VAL A 113 -26.22 5.95 -9.51
N ASP A 114 -26.66 6.11 -10.75
CA ASP A 114 -27.33 5.05 -11.50
C ASP A 114 -26.42 3.80 -11.48
N LEU A 115 -26.96 2.65 -11.06
CA LEU A 115 -26.21 1.39 -10.94
C LEU A 115 -25.53 1.01 -12.26
N ALA A 116 -26.09 1.43 -13.41
CA ALA A 116 -25.48 1.27 -14.72
C ALA A 116 -24.25 2.18 -14.95
N ALA A 117 -24.25 3.40 -14.40
CA ALA A 117 -23.11 4.31 -14.46
C ALA A 117 -21.99 3.89 -13.49
N ALA A 118 -22.35 3.37 -12.31
CA ALA A 118 -21.39 2.78 -11.37
C ALA A 118 -20.63 1.59 -11.99
N ALA A 119 -21.32 0.79 -12.82
CA ALA A 119 -20.71 -0.30 -13.58
C ALA A 119 -19.74 0.18 -14.67
N GLN A 120 -19.98 1.33 -15.31
CA GLN A 120 -19.03 1.92 -16.27
C GLN A 120 -17.76 2.46 -15.60
N HIS A 121 -17.85 2.96 -14.36
CA HIS A 121 -16.67 3.39 -13.61
C HIS A 121 -15.74 2.23 -13.23
N ARG A 122 -16.26 0.99 -13.15
CA ARG A 122 -15.46 -0.23 -12.92
C ARG A 122 -14.56 -0.61 -14.10
N MET A 123 -14.76 -0.01 -15.29
CA MET A 123 -14.06 -0.38 -16.52
C MET A 123 -12.90 0.54 -16.92
N LYS A 124 -12.48 1.46 -16.04
CA LYS A 124 -11.33 2.34 -16.34
C LYS A 124 -10.06 1.79 -15.71
N ARG A 125 -8.97 1.86 -16.49
CA ARG A 125 -7.60 1.67 -16.02
C ARG A 125 -7.31 2.66 -14.89
N ARG A 126 -6.86 2.18 -13.73
CA ARG A 126 -6.56 3.00 -12.55
C ARG A 126 -5.06 3.02 -12.30
N LYS A 127 -4.52 4.21 -12.03
CA LYS A 127 -3.11 4.38 -11.67
C LYS A 127 -3.01 4.69 -10.19
N ILE A 128 -2.40 3.78 -9.45
CA ILE A 128 -2.22 3.91 -8.01
C ILE A 128 -0.74 4.20 -7.76
N ILE A 129 -0.49 5.19 -6.91
CA ILE A 129 0.84 5.57 -6.47
C ILE A 129 0.92 5.31 -4.96
N THR A 130 2.02 4.74 -4.52
CA THR A 130 2.28 4.41 -3.12
C THR A 130 3.67 4.89 -2.74
N GLU A 131 3.73 5.79 -1.77
CA GLU A 131 5.00 6.26 -1.20
C GLU A 131 5.20 5.59 0.16
N ILE A 132 6.38 5.01 0.38
CA ILE A 132 6.73 4.39 1.67
C ILE A 132 8.12 4.86 2.08
N HIS A 133 8.21 5.52 3.23
CA HIS A 133 9.45 5.99 3.82
C HIS A 133 9.65 5.43 5.22
N PHE A 134 10.80 4.81 5.49
CA PHE A 134 11.13 4.30 6.83
C PHE A 134 12.63 4.26 7.06
N TYR A 135 13.03 4.07 8.31
CA TYR A 135 14.41 3.82 8.68
C TYR A 135 14.67 2.32 8.76
N GLU A 136 15.75 1.88 8.14
CA GLU A 136 16.30 0.54 8.28
C GLU A 136 17.60 0.61 9.06
N ASN A 137 17.70 -0.22 10.11
CA ASN A 137 18.93 -0.35 10.89
C ASN A 137 19.78 -1.45 10.29
N ILE A 138 21.01 -1.09 9.92
CA ILE A 138 22.03 -2.00 9.42
C ILE A 138 23.06 -2.17 10.54
N THR A 139 23.14 -3.38 11.08
CA THR A 139 24.13 -3.74 12.10
C THR A 139 25.36 -4.32 11.41
N MET A 140 26.53 -3.73 11.69
CA MET A 140 27.82 -4.20 11.18
C MET A 140 28.72 -4.61 12.35
N ASN A 141 29.32 -5.79 12.24
CA ASN A 141 30.37 -6.25 13.14
C ASN A 141 31.72 -5.94 12.47
N TYR A 142 32.51 -5.06 13.11
CA TYR A 142 33.91 -4.89 12.73
C TYR A 142 34.78 -5.72 13.67
N ASP A 143 35.54 -6.64 13.10
CA ASP A 143 36.70 -7.19 13.78
C ASP A 143 37.89 -6.25 13.57
N VAL A 144 38.51 -5.81 14.67
CA VAL A 144 39.55 -4.76 14.67
C VAL A 144 40.93 -5.32 14.26
N SER A 145 40.96 -6.52 13.69
CA SER A 145 42.17 -7.28 13.38
C SER A 145 42.99 -6.75 12.18
N TYR A 146 42.53 -5.72 11.46
CA TYR A 146 43.11 -5.30 10.16
C TYR A 146 43.51 -3.82 10.05
N VAL A 147 43.75 -3.12 11.16
CA VAL A 147 44.39 -1.79 11.10
C VAL A 147 45.74 -1.88 11.82
N LEU A 148 46.76 -2.30 11.07
CA LEU A 148 48.18 -2.10 11.37
C LEU A 148 48.79 -1.27 10.25
#